data_AF-A0A834E8Z7-F1
#
_entry.id   AF-A0A834E8Z7-F1
#
_cell.length_a   1.000
_cell.length_b   1.000
_cell.length_c   1.000
_cell.angle_alpha   90.00
_cell.angle_beta   90.00
_cell.angle_gamma   90.00
#
_symmetry.space_group_name_H-M   'P 1'
#
loop_
_entity.id
_entity.type
_entity.pdbx_description
1 polymer ?
#
loop_
_entity_poly.entity_id
_entity_poly.type
_entity_poly.pdbx_seq_one_letter_code
_entity_poly.pdbx_strand_id
1 'polypeptide(L)'
;MVRRAAASKLGEFAKVLELDSVKSEIVPLFTNLASDEQDSVRLLAVEACVSIAQLLSQDDLEVLVMPTLRQAAEDKSWRVRYMVADKFSEVKLLH
;
A
#
# COMPACT_ATOMS: atom_id res chain seq x y z
N MET A 1 -15.99 -6.10 7.27
CA MET A 1 -15.27 -5.74 8.52
C MET A 1 -13.86 -6.34 8.58
N VAL A 2 -13.65 -7.62 8.28
CA VAL A 2 -12.31 -8.26 8.33
C VAL A 2 -11.28 -7.63 7.37
N ARG A 3 -11.62 -7.44 6.08
CA ARG A 3 -10.67 -6.86 5.09
C ARG A 3 -10.19 -5.46 5.43
N ARG A 4 -11.07 -4.64 6.00
CA ARG A 4 -10.73 -3.31 6.51
C ARG A 4 -9.72 -3.39 7.66
N ALA A 5 -9.94 -4.30 8.62
CA ALA A 5 -9.01 -4.53 9.71
C ALA A 5 -7.66 -5.05 9.20
N ALA A 6 -7.66 -5.98 8.25
CA ALA A 6 -6.47 -6.48 7.60
C ALA A 6 -5.69 -5.36 6.91
N ALA A 7 -6.34 -4.52 6.09
CA ALA A 7 -5.71 -3.38 5.43
C ALA A 7 -5.07 -2.41 6.44
N SER A 8 -5.77 -2.08 7.53
CA SER A 8 -5.23 -1.17 8.56
C SER A 8 -4.03 -1.73 9.33
N LYS A 9 -3.81 -3.06 9.33
CA LYS A 9 -2.73 -3.71 10.07
C LYS A 9 -1.66 -4.33 9.19
N LEU A 10 -1.86 -4.33 7.87
CA LEU A 10 -0.94 -4.94 6.92
C LEU A 10 0.46 -4.33 7.00
N GLY A 11 0.56 -2.99 7.09
CA GLY A 11 1.84 -2.30 7.17
C GLY A 11 2.63 -2.62 8.45
N GLU A 12 1.96 -2.72 9.60
CA GLU A 12 2.60 -3.13 10.87
C GLU A 12 3.05 -4.60 10.80
N PHE A 13 2.22 -5.46 10.22
CA PHE A 13 2.53 -6.88 10.06
C PHE A 13 3.70 -7.12 9.11
N ALA A 14 3.82 -6.34 8.03
CA ALA A 14 4.94 -6.44 7.09
C ALA A 14 6.30 -6.25 7.77
N LYS A 15 6.38 -5.39 8.80
CA LYS A 15 7.64 -5.05 9.50
C LYS A 15 8.23 -6.19 10.32
N VAL A 16 7.46 -7.24 10.60
CA VAL A 16 7.92 -8.39 11.39
C VAL A 16 8.19 -9.62 10.53
N LEU A 17 8.13 -9.49 9.20
CA LEU A 17 8.38 -10.56 8.25
C LEU A 17 9.74 -10.41 7.58
N GLU A 18 10.25 -11.52 7.06
CA GLU A 18 11.42 -11.51 6.20
C GLU A 18 11.09 -10.86 4.85
N LEU A 19 12.10 -10.23 4.23
CA LEU A 19 11.91 -9.45 3.00
C LEU A 19 11.32 -10.29 1.86
N ASP A 20 11.69 -11.57 1.75
CA ASP A 20 11.17 -12.47 0.72
C ASP A 20 9.66 -12.74 0.90
N SER A 21 9.18 -12.89 2.14
CA SER A 21 7.73 -12.97 2.44
C SER A 21 7.03 -11.65 2.21
N VAL A 22 7.66 -10.50 2.49
CA VAL A 22 7.09 -9.19 2.16
C VAL A 22 6.82 -9.09 0.66
N LYS A 23 7.80 -9.48 -0.16
CA LYS A 23 7.69 -9.42 -1.63
C LYS A 23 6.71 -10.45 -2.18
N SER A 24 6.78 -11.70 -1.72
CA SER A 24 6.00 -12.80 -2.30
C SER A 24 4.57 -12.92 -1.77
N GLU A 25 4.29 -12.40 -0.57
CA GLU A 25 2.97 -12.55 0.07
C GLU A 25 2.30 -11.20 0.38
N ILE A 26 3.03 -10.27 1.01
CA ILE A 26 2.45 -9.00 1.48
C ILE A 26 2.15 -8.04 0.33
N VAL A 27 3.07 -7.87 -0.62
CA VAL A 27 2.85 -7.01 -1.79
C VAL A 27 1.63 -7.45 -2.59
N PRO A 28 1.45 -8.74 -2.95
CA PRO A 28 0.22 -9.20 -3.60
C PRO A 28 -1.05 -8.95 -2.77
N LEU A 29 -1.00 -9.16 -1.45
CA LEU A 29 -2.13 -8.88 -0.57
C LEU A 29 -2.47 -7.38 -0.52
N PHE A 30 -1.47 -6.51 -0.46
CA PHE A 30 -1.63 -5.06 -0.57
C PHE A 30 -2.31 -4.69 -1.89
N THR A 31 -1.83 -5.19 -3.02
CA THR A 31 -2.41 -4.90 -4.34
C THR A 31 -3.87 -5.34 -4.44
N ASN A 32 -4.20 -6.50 -3.88
CA ASN A 32 -5.58 -6.99 -3.81
C ASN A 32 -6.47 -6.08 -2.95
N LEU A 33 -5.99 -5.61 -1.79
CA LEU A 33 -6.75 -4.71 -0.92
C LEU A 33 -6.88 -3.29 -1.50
N ALA A 34 -5.85 -2.82 -2.21
CA ALA A 34 -5.86 -1.56 -2.94
C ALA A 34 -6.87 -1.56 -4.10
N SER A 35 -7.29 -2.74 -4.57
CA SER A 35 -8.32 -2.93 -5.59
C SER A 35 -9.69 -3.34 -5.03
N ASP A 36 -9.89 -3.33 -3.71
CA ASP A 36 -11.16 -3.76 -3.09
C ASP A 36 -12.35 -2.88 -3.52
N GLU A 37 -13.54 -3.45 -3.64
CA GLU A 37 -14.75 -2.70 -4.01
C GLU A 37 -15.09 -1.56 -3.02
N GLN A 38 -14.75 -1.75 -1.73
CA GLN A 38 -15.02 -0.75 -0.68
C GLN A 38 -13.91 0.29 -0.60
N ASP A 39 -14.27 1.57 -0.78
CA ASP A 39 -13.30 2.67 -0.76
C ASP A 39 -12.54 2.78 0.56
N SER A 40 -13.18 2.48 1.68
CA SER A 40 -12.54 2.46 3.00
C SER A 40 -11.44 1.40 3.12
N VAL A 41 -11.52 0.29 2.39
CA VAL A 41 -10.46 -0.73 2.37
C VAL A 41 -9.31 -0.25 1.51
N ARG A 42 -9.59 0.26 0.30
CA ARG A 42 -8.57 0.81 -0.59
C ARG A 42 -7.78 1.95 0.05
N LEU A 43 -8.48 2.86 0.73
CA LEU A 43 -7.88 3.97 1.47
C LEU A 43 -6.88 3.47 2.53
N LEU A 44 -7.25 2.46 3.32
CA LEU A 44 -6.37 1.90 4.34
C LEU A 44 -5.20 1.11 3.73
N ALA A 45 -5.39 0.51 2.55
CA ALA A 45 -4.29 -0.10 1.81
C ALA A 45 -3.24 0.93 1.38
N VAL A 46 -3.67 2.12 0.93
CA VAL A 46 -2.76 3.24 0.63
C VAL A 46 -2.00 3.70 1.88
N GLU A 47 -2.65 3.72 3.04
CA GLU A 47 -1.96 4.04 4.30
C GLU A 47 -0.89 2.99 4.65
N ALA A 48 -1.21 1.70 4.49
CA ALA A 48 -0.25 0.61 4.70
C ALA A 48 0.93 0.64 3.71
N CYS A 49 0.72 1.19 2.50
CA CYS A 49 1.73 1.32 1.45
C CYS A 49 3.00 2.00 1.94
N VAL A 50 2.90 3.02 2.81
CA VAL A 50 4.08 3.75 3.32
C VAL A 50 4.99 2.81 4.12
N SER A 51 4.40 1.97 4.98
CA SER A 51 5.17 1.02 5.78
C SER A 51 5.78 -0.10 4.93
N ILE A 52 5.08 -0.55 3.88
CA ILE A 52 5.62 -1.55 2.95
C ILE A 52 6.77 -0.95 2.13
N ALA A 53 6.61 0.28 1.65
CA ALA A 53 7.62 0.98 0.86
C ALA A 53 8.95 1.14 1.61
N GLN A 54 8.90 1.41 2.92
CA GLN A 54 10.08 1.53 3.79
C GLN A 54 10.92 0.24 3.90
N LEU A 55 10.35 -0.91 3.54
CA LEU A 55 11.02 -2.21 3.63
C LEU A 55 11.70 -2.62 2.31
N LEU A 56 11.39 -1.94 1.22
CA LEU A 56 11.81 -2.32 -0.13
C LEU A 56 13.00 -1.47 -0.59
N SER A 57 13.81 -2.05 -1.49
CA SER A 57 14.76 -1.25 -2.26
C SER A 57 14.03 -0.33 -3.24
N GLN A 58 14.70 0.70 -3.74
CA GLN A 58 14.11 1.60 -4.73
C GLN A 58 13.65 0.87 -6.00
N ASP A 59 14.44 -0.08 -6.49
CA ASP A 59 14.09 -0.88 -7.68
C ASP A 59 12.86 -1.74 -7.42
N ASP A 60 12.79 -2.40 -6.27
CA ASP A 60 11.62 -3.19 -5.88
C ASP A 60 10.39 -2.30 -5.71
N LEU A 61 10.52 -1.11 -5.11
CA LEU A 61 9.41 -0.18 -4.91
C LEU A 61 8.80 0.23 -6.25
N GLU A 62 9.64 0.62 -7.21
CA GLU A 62 9.21 1.07 -8.54
C GLU A 62 8.50 -0.05 -9.31
N VAL A 63 8.95 -1.29 -9.17
CA VAL A 63 8.37 -2.45 -9.89
C VAL A 63 7.12 -2.98 -9.19
N LEU A 64 7.13 -3.08 -7.86
CA LEU A 64 6.16 -3.86 -7.09
C LEU A 64 5.02 -3.03 -6.51
N VAL A 65 5.25 -1.75 -6.18
CA VAL A 65 4.31 -0.92 -5.42
C VAL A 65 3.81 0.27 -6.23
N MET A 66 4.69 0.96 -6.95
CA MET A 66 4.35 2.16 -7.72
C MET A 66 3.23 1.96 -8.74
N PRO A 67 3.08 0.81 -9.44
CA PRO A 67 1.94 0.59 -10.33
C PRO A 67 0.59 0.69 -9.60
N THR A 68 0.50 0.05 -8.43
CA THR A 68 -0.71 0.07 -7.58
C THR A 68 -0.97 1.48 -7.02
N LEU A 69 0.08 2.19 -6.58
CA LEU A 69 -0.07 3.54 -6.05
C LEU A 69 -0.52 4.54 -7.13
N ARG A 70 0.00 4.43 -8.36
CA ARG A 70 -0.47 5.22 -9.52
C ARG A 70 -1.94 4.96 -9.81
N GLN A 71 -2.38 3.69 -9.79
CA GLN A 71 -3.79 3.37 -9.96
C GLN A 71 -4.67 3.96 -8.85
N ALA A 72 -4.22 3.92 -7.60
CA ALA A 72 -4.92 4.54 -6.48
C ALA A 72 -5.00 6.07 -6.59
N ALA A 73 -4.03 6.72 -7.24
CA ALA A 73 -4.06 8.15 -7.51
C ALA A 73 -5.21 8.55 -8.46
N GLU A 74 -5.66 7.61 -9.31
CA GLU A 74 -6.76 7.75 -10.26
C GLU A 74 -8.08 7.14 -9.74
N ASP A 75 -8.14 6.76 -8.46
CA ASP A 75 -9.28 6.04 -7.87
C ASP A 75 -10.60 6.80 -8.01
N LYS A 76 -11.71 6.07 -8.20
CA LYS A 76 -13.07 6.63 -8.26
C LYS A 76 -13.46 7.46 -7.02
N SER A 77 -13.00 7.07 -5.84
CA SER A 77 -13.26 7.76 -4.58
C SER A 77 -12.24 8.86 -4.34
N TRP A 78 -12.74 10.08 -4.14
CA TRP A 78 -11.88 11.22 -3.81
C TRP A 78 -11.10 11.02 -2.51
N ARG A 79 -11.62 10.21 -1.57
CA ARG A 79 -10.94 9.93 -0.29
C ARG A 79 -9.67 9.11 -0.50
N VAL A 80 -9.71 8.16 -1.44
CA VAL A 80 -8.52 7.37 -1.79
C VAL A 80 -7.50 8.26 -2.48
N ARG A 81 -7.92 9.08 -3.45
CA ARG A 81 -7.02 10.05 -4.11
C ARG A 81 -6.40 11.06 -3.13
N TYR A 82 -7.20 11.55 -2.18
CA TYR A 82 -6.71 12.41 -1.09
C TYR A 82 -5.67 11.68 -0.24
N MET A 83 -5.92 10.43 0.14
CA MET A 83 -4.97 9.64 0.92
C MET A 83 -3.66 9.41 0.17
N VAL A 84 -3.72 9.16 -1.14
CA VAL A 84 -2.51 9.08 -1.97
C VAL A 84 -1.75 10.41 -1.89
N ALA A 85 -2.42 11.55 -2.08
CA ALA A 85 -1.76 12.86 -2.00
C ALA A 85 -1.15 13.15 -0.61
N ASP A 86 -1.84 12.78 0.47
CA ASP A 86 -1.36 12.93 1.86
C ASP A 86 -0.10 12.08 2.11
N LYS A 87 -0.06 10.86 1.56
CA LYS A 87 1.03 9.89 1.77
C LYS A 87 2.14 9.95 0.72
N PHE A 88 1.91 10.60 -0.41
CA PHE A 88 2.84 10.58 -1.55
C PHE A 88 4.22 11.13 -1.21
N SER A 89 4.29 12.19 -0.41
CA SER A 89 5.57 12.76 0.05
C SER A 89 6.33 11.78 0.93
N GLU A 90 5.64 11.00 1.76
CA GLU A 90 6.28 10.02 2.63
C GLU A 90 6.88 8.87 1.81
N VAL A 91 6.23 8.44 0.73
CA VAL A 91 6.76 7.40 -0.18
C VAL A 91 7.93 7.93 -1.01
N LYS A 92 7.86 9.17 -1.49
CA LYS A 92 8.87 9.76 -2.37
C LYS A 92 10.15 10.17 -1.64
N LEU A 93 10.06 10.51 -0.34
CA LEU A 93 11.21 10.92 0.48
C LEU A 93 12.07 9.74 0.96
N LEU A 94 11.69 8.51 0.65
CA LEU A 94 12.42 7.33 1.14
C LEU A 94 13.75 7.10 0.44
N HIS A 95 14.02 7.69 -0.73
CA HIS A 95 15.32 7.66 -1.41
C HIS A 95 15.57 8.90 -2.27
#